data_AF-A0A2W4MD55-F1
#
_entry.id   AF-A0A2W4MD55-F1
#
_cell.length_a   1.000
_cell.length_b   1.000
_cell.length_c   1.000
_cell.angle_alpha   90.00
_cell.angle_beta   90.00
_cell.angle_gamma   90.00
#
_symmetry.space_group_name_H-M   'P 1'
#
loop_
_entity.id
_entity.type
_entity.pdbx_description
1 polymer ?
#
loop_
_entity_poly.entity_id
_entity_poly.type
_entity_poly.pdbx_seq_one_letter_code
_entity_poly.pdbx_strand_id
1 'polypeptide(L)'
;LAWGHRTFEALAADDRRAEYLDLPPGAPVFYIQQVVYLADGTAVEYSDVWLRGDRFRLSAVVRRRAWTAKGRGSPAGGAVQGREAPGGGPAGAGKLAF
;
A
#
# COMPACT_ATOMS: atom_id res chain seq x y z
N LEU A 1 10.86 25.41 -0.99
CA LEU A 1 10.39 24.12 -0.44
C LEU A 1 11.49 23.08 -0.68
N ALA A 2 11.83 22.25 0.31
CA ALA A 2 12.97 21.34 0.23
C ALA A 2 12.57 19.87 0.09
N TRP A 3 11.66 19.39 0.96
CA TRP A 3 11.14 18.02 0.89
C TRP A 3 9.73 17.96 1.49
N GLY A 4 9.04 16.84 1.29
CA GLY A 4 7.75 16.58 1.92
C GLY A 4 7.57 15.10 2.22
N HIS A 5 6.72 14.83 3.21
CA HIS A 5 6.24 13.48 3.52
C HIS A 5 4.78 13.38 3.11
N ARG A 6 4.42 12.27 2.46
CA ARG A 6 3.03 11.97 2.09
C ARG A 6 2.68 10.55 2.48
N THR A 7 1.50 10.38 3.08
CA THR A 7 0.88 9.07 3.27
C THR A 7 -0.30 8.93 2.32
N PHE A 8 -0.65 7.69 2.03
CA PHE A 8 -1.70 7.33 1.09
C PHE A 8 -2.55 6.24 1.71
N GLU A 9 -3.85 6.47 1.83
CA GLU A 9 -4.79 5.56 2.46
C GLU A 9 -6.07 5.42 1.63
N ALA A 10 -6.64 4.22 1.61
CA ALA A 10 -7.98 4.00 1.06
C ALA A 10 -8.97 3.99 2.23
N LEU A 11 -9.96 4.87 2.18
CA LEU A 11 -10.98 5.03 3.23
C LEU A 11 -12.38 4.97 2.63
N ALA A 12 -13.38 4.71 3.47
CA ALA A 12 -14.78 4.96 3.14
C ALA A 12 -15.09 6.45 3.39
N ALA A 13 -15.79 7.11 2.47
CA ALA A 13 -16.20 8.50 2.65
C ALA A 13 -17.21 8.62 3.80
N ASP A 14 -16.94 9.49 4.77
CA ASP A 14 -17.98 9.96 5.68
C ASP A 14 -18.99 10.85 4.96
N ASP A 15 -20.12 11.14 5.61
CA ASP A 15 -21.23 11.88 5.00
C ASP A 15 -20.79 13.23 4.40
N ARG A 16 -19.88 13.94 5.07
CA ARG A 16 -19.40 15.26 4.62
C ARG A 16 -18.48 15.15 3.41
N ARG A 17 -17.56 14.18 3.39
CA ARG A 17 -16.69 13.96 2.22
C ARG A 17 -17.49 13.41 1.04
N ALA A 18 -18.48 12.56 1.30
CA ALA A 18 -19.37 12.03 0.29
C ALA A 18 -20.14 13.15 -0.41
N GLU A 19 -20.70 14.10 0.35
CA GLU A 19 -21.38 15.29 -0.18
C GLU A 19 -20.45 16.14 -1.06
N TYR A 20 -19.27 16.52 -0.56
CA TYR A 20 -18.34 17.37 -1.33
C TYR A 20 -17.80 16.70 -2.60
N LEU A 21 -17.72 15.38 -2.62
CA LEU A 21 -17.18 14.61 -3.74
C LEU A 21 -18.27 14.08 -4.69
N ASP A 22 -19.54 14.39 -4.41
CA ASP A 22 -20.71 13.88 -5.15
C ASP A 22 -20.70 12.34 -5.23
N LEU A 23 -20.54 11.71 -4.06
CA LEU A 23 -20.48 10.27 -3.87
C LEU A 23 -21.59 9.80 -2.92
N PRO A 24 -22.04 8.55 -3.02
CA PRO A 24 -22.80 7.92 -1.96
C PRO A 24 -21.98 7.87 -0.65
N PRO A 25 -22.63 8.00 0.54
CA PRO A 25 -21.97 7.73 1.82
C PRO A 25 -21.31 6.35 1.85
N GLY A 26 -20.12 6.27 2.43
CA GLY A 26 -19.32 5.04 2.48
C GLY A 26 -18.60 4.65 1.18
N ALA A 27 -18.78 5.40 0.09
CA ALA A 27 -18.07 5.14 -1.16
C ALA A 27 -16.54 5.25 -0.98
N PRO A 28 -15.73 4.48 -1.73
CA PRO A 28 -14.29 4.48 -1.58
C PRO A 28 -13.67 5.82 -2.01
N VAL A 29 -12.83 6.36 -1.14
CA VAL A 29 -12.01 7.56 -1.39
C VAL A 29 -10.55 7.26 -1.15
N PHE A 30 -9.71 7.97 -1.90
CA PHE A 30 -8.28 7.96 -1.70
C PHE A 30 -7.89 9.19 -0.87
N TYR A 31 -7.37 8.95 0.33
CA TYR A 31 -6.93 9.99 1.26
C TYR A 31 -5.42 10.16 1.18
N ILE A 32 -4.98 11.42 1.13
CA ILE A 32 -3.59 11.82 1.11
C ILE A 32 -3.38 12.83 2.23
N GLN A 33 -2.50 12.50 3.16
CA GLN A 33 -1.96 13.47 4.11
C GLN A 33 -0.57 13.89 3.65
N GLN A 34 -0.27 15.19 3.74
CA GLN A 34 1.03 15.72 3.38
C GLN A 34 1.52 16.75 4.40
N VAL A 35 2.83 16.73 4.63
CA VAL A 35 3.57 17.85 5.23
C VAL A 35 4.74 18.24 4.35
N VAL A 36 4.94 19.54 4.11
CA VAL A 36 6.07 20.09 3.33
C VAL A 36 6.98 20.92 4.23
N TYR A 37 8.29 20.77 4.02
CA TYR A 37 9.33 21.35 4.87
C TYR A 37 10.32 22.21 4.07
N LEU A 38 10.87 23.24 4.73
CA LEU A 38 12.02 24.01 4.27
C LEU A 38 13.33 23.25 4.55
N ALA A 39 14.44 23.80 4.05
CA ALA A 39 15.77 23.19 4.21
C ALA A 39 16.25 23.17 5.67
N ASP A 40 15.75 24.10 6.50
CA ASP A 40 16.02 24.17 7.94
C ASP A 40 15.13 23.23 8.77
N GLY A 41 14.25 22.46 8.13
CA GLY A 41 13.31 21.54 8.78
C GLY A 41 11.99 22.18 9.22
N THR A 42 11.77 23.47 9.00
CA THR A 42 10.51 24.13 9.33
C THR A 42 9.38 23.61 8.45
N ALA A 43 8.28 23.13 9.06
CA ALA A 43 7.07 22.76 8.34
C ALA A 43 6.33 24.01 7.86
N VAL A 44 5.95 24.04 6.59
CA VAL A 44 5.31 25.22 5.97
C VAL A 44 3.96 24.92 5.36
N GLU A 45 3.60 23.64 5.20
CA GLU A 45 2.31 23.22 4.68
C GLU A 45 1.89 21.92 5.36
N TYR A 46 0.63 21.84 5.75
CA TYR A 46 -0.08 20.61 6.09
C TYR A 46 -1.34 20.54 5.24
N SER A 47 -1.60 19.41 4.59
CA SER A 47 -2.79 19.24 3.77
C SER A 47 -3.38 17.86 3.90
N ASP A 48 -4.71 17.82 4.04
CA ASP A 48 -5.54 16.65 3.90
C ASP A 48 -6.30 16.71 2.59
N VAL A 49 -6.14 15.70 1.73
CA VAL A 49 -6.76 15.65 0.40
C VAL A 49 -7.55 14.36 0.25
N TRP A 50 -8.80 14.48 -0.16
CA TRP A 50 -9.65 13.34 -0.53
C TRP A 50 -9.95 13.38 -2.01
N LEU A 51 -9.68 12.28 -2.69
CA LEU A 51 -9.95 12.10 -4.11
C LEU A 51 -10.97 10.96 -4.27
N ARG A 52 -11.86 11.12 -5.26
CA ARG A 52 -12.79 10.08 -5.66
C ARG A 52 -12.04 8.81 -6.07
N GLY A 53 -12.27 7.69 -5.36
CA GLY A 53 -11.59 6.43 -5.64
C GLY A 53 -11.90 5.86 -7.02
N ASP A 54 -13.11 6.10 -7.54
CA ASP A 54 -13.55 5.67 -8.87
C ASP A 54 -12.89 6.43 -10.04
N ARG A 55 -12.19 7.55 -9.75
CA ARG A 55 -11.50 8.39 -10.75
C ARG A 55 -10.00 8.53 -10.51
N PHE A 56 -9.49 8.01 -9.39
CA PHE A 56 -8.08 8.11 -9.05
C PHE A 56 -7.28 6.92 -9.59
N ARG A 57 -6.09 7.18 -10.13
CA ARG A 57 -5.13 6.15 -10.55
C ARG A 57 -3.72 6.56 -10.13
N LEU A 58 -3.05 5.70 -9.37
CA LEU A 58 -1.62 5.82 -9.07
C LEU A 58 -0.82 4.87 -9.97
N SER A 59 0.25 5.35 -10.59
CA SER A 59 1.17 4.54 -11.38
C SER A 59 2.60 4.84 -10.98
N ALA A 60 3.41 3.78 -10.85
CA ALA A 60 4.83 3.89 -10.54
C ALA A 60 5.62 2.79 -11.25
N VAL A 61 6.81 3.14 -11.73
CA VAL A 61 7.79 2.17 -12.23
C VAL A 61 8.71 1.77 -11.09
N VAL A 62 8.53 0.56 -10.58
CA VAL A 62 9.40 0.02 -9.52
C VAL A 62 10.52 -0.79 -10.16
N ARG A 63 11.77 -0.43 -9.87
CA ARG A 63 12.94 -1.19 -10.31
C ARG A 63 13.62 -1.84 -9.11
N ARG A 64 13.79 -3.16 -9.18
CA ARG A 64 14.63 -3.88 -8.22
C ARG A 64 16.07 -3.45 -8.45
N ARG A 65 16.75 -2.92 -7.42
CA ARG A 65 18.22 -2.82 -7.46
C ARG A 65 18.81 -4.22 -7.35
N ALA A 66 19.76 -4.54 -8.23
CA ALA A 66 20.49 -5.80 -8.14
C ALA A 66 21.19 -5.88 -6.78
N TRP A 67 21.03 -7.02 -6.12
CA TRP A 67 21.73 -7.28 -4.88
C TRP A 67 23.22 -7.48 -5.17
N THR A 68 24.08 -6.57 -4.71
CA THR A 68 25.52 -6.79 -4.71
C THR A 68 25.91 -7.54 -3.45
N ALA A 69 26.08 -8.86 -3.56
CA ALA A 69 26.64 -9.69 -2.50
C ALA A 69 28.15 -9.39 -2.34
N LYS A 70 28.49 -8.29 -1.66
CA LYS A 70 29.85 -8.05 -1.18
C LYS A 70 29.76 -7.53 0.25
N GLY A 71 29.80 -8.45 1.22
CA GLY A 71 29.89 -8.07 2.64
C GLY A 71 29.26 -9.00 3.68
N ARG A 72 28.53 -10.07 3.31
CA ARG A 72 28.09 -11.08 4.29
C ARG A 72 28.55 -12.46 3.84
N GLY A 73 29.33 -13.11 4.70
CA GLY A 73 29.83 -14.46 4.50
C GLY A 73 28.71 -15.40 4.07
N SER A 74 29.03 -16.24 3.09
CA SER A 74 28.21 -17.34 2.62
C SER A 74 27.79 -18.23 3.80
N PRO A 75 26.49 -18.48 4.07
CA PRO A 75 26.14 -19.73 4.71
C PRO A 75 26.25 -20.81 3.64
N ALA A 76 27.20 -21.72 3.87
CA ALA A 76 27.34 -22.93 3.08
C ALA A 76 26.00 -23.69 2.95
N GLY A 77 25.87 -24.39 1.83
CA GLY A 77 24.63 -24.97 1.33
C GLY A 77 23.84 -25.85 2.31
N GLY A 78 22.52 -25.77 2.14
CA GLY A 78 21.55 -26.76 2.60
C GLY A 78 20.44 -26.82 1.56
N ALA A 79 20.54 -27.76 0.63
CA ALA A 79 19.50 -28.02 -0.35
C ALA A 79 18.21 -28.43 0.36
N VAL A 80 17.14 -27.64 0.21
CA VAL A 80 15.79 -28.10 0.54
C VAL A 80 15.29 -28.84 -0.71
N GLN A 81 15.55 -30.15 -0.74
CA GLN A 81 14.92 -31.07 -1.70
C GLN A 81 13.41 -31.08 -1.44
N GLY A 82 12.65 -30.93 -2.52
CA GLY A 82 11.20 -31.02 -2.51
C GLY A 82 10.74 -32.38 -1.98
N ARG A 83 9.71 -32.36 -1.13
CA ARG A 83 8.87 -33.53 -0.90
C ARG A 83 7.57 -33.32 -1.66
N GLU A 84 7.35 -34.18 -2.65
CA GLU A 84 6.07 -34.39 -3.30
C GLU A 84 5.01 -34.80 -2.26
N ALA A 85 3.80 -34.27 -2.44
CA ALA A 85 2.63 -34.68 -1.69
C ALA A 85 2.05 -35.98 -2.27
N PRO A 86 1.68 -36.99 -1.45
CA PRO A 86 0.81 -38.06 -1.94
C PRO A 86 -0.65 -37.59 -1.87
N GLY A 87 -1.33 -37.69 -3.01
CA GLY A 87 -2.75 -37.39 -3.14
C GLY A 87 -3.65 -38.38 -2.41
N GLY A 88 -4.83 -37.88 -2.03
CA GLY A 88 -5.95 -38.65 -1.50
C GLY A 88 -7.00 -37.71 -0.90
N GLY A 89 -7.95 -37.23 -1.70
CA GLY A 89 -9.15 -36.56 -1.19
C GLY A 89 -10.23 -37.59 -0.76
N PRO A 90 -11.50 -37.20 -0.58
CA PRO A 90 -12.04 -35.88 -0.20
C PRO A 90 -13.00 -35.98 1.02
N ALA A 91 -13.16 -34.92 1.82
CA ALA A 91 -14.38 -34.68 2.60
C ALA A 91 -14.30 -33.35 3.36
N GLY A 92 -15.41 -32.61 3.40
CA GLY A 92 -15.64 -31.62 4.45
C GLY A 92 -15.97 -30.22 3.93
N ALA A 93 -17.25 -29.98 3.71
CA ALA A 93 -17.82 -28.66 3.47
C ALA A 93 -17.50 -27.69 4.62
N GLY A 94 -17.24 -26.43 4.26
CA GLY A 94 -17.07 -25.34 5.21
C GLY A 94 -17.05 -24.00 4.49
N LYS A 95 -18.25 -23.43 4.26
CA LYS A 95 -18.44 -22.02 3.90
C LYS A 95 -17.69 -21.13 4.90
N LEU A 96 -16.96 -20.14 4.40
CA LEU A 96 -16.80 -18.88 5.11
C LEU A 96 -17.14 -17.75 4.14
N ALA A 97 -18.05 -16.92 4.62
CA ALA A 97 -18.63 -15.79 3.94
C ALA A 97 -17.61 -14.65 3.78
N PHE A 98 -17.93 -13.78 2.83
CA PHE A 98 -17.27 -12.50 2.58
C PHE A 98 -17.23 -11.62 3.82
#